data_AF-A0A5M4BBP9-F1
#
_entry.id   AF-A0A5M4BBP9-F1
#
_cell.length_a   1.000
_cell.length_b   1.000
_cell.length_c   1.000
_cell.angle_alpha   90.00
_cell.angle_beta   90.00
_cell.angle_gamma   90.00
#
_symmetry.space_group_name_H-M   'P 1'
#
loop_
_entity.id
_entity.type
_entity.pdbx_description
1 polymer ?
#
loop_
_entity_poly.entity_id
_entity_poly.type
_entity_poly.pdbx_seq_one_letter_code
_entity_poly.pdbx_strand_id
1 'polypeptide(L)'
;MSRFAYNDFINQESDINELVRNQNIRTVKFFNFVSQHPQLKDLYDEFLKVYGLTSWKYYLRTYWSILALARDKTGVINFERLRDEEELLSEQIVDRDSIDIHEVIPLEDNVDYQTFREKPFIKIAPHEYVVIDVSFMIYRMFDGLYFIFNDLWKCKYPDNMQGFNTIFTTEFSEKTILVNCLKEVTNTHG
;
A
#
# COMPACT_ATOMS: atom_id res chain seq x y z
N MET A 1 23.62 -14.68 -24.55
CA MET A 1 22.43 -15.40 -24.01
C MET A 1 21.55 -14.38 -23.34
N SER A 2 20.50 -13.91 -24.01
CA SER A 2 19.52 -13.00 -23.43
C SER A 2 18.66 -13.77 -22.42
N ARG A 3 18.85 -13.50 -21.12
CA ARG A 3 17.87 -13.86 -20.11
C ARG A 3 16.66 -12.95 -20.35
N PHE A 4 15.61 -13.50 -20.96
CA PHE A 4 14.31 -12.86 -20.90
C PHE A 4 13.92 -12.78 -19.42
N ALA A 5 13.68 -11.57 -18.92
CA ALA A 5 13.00 -11.38 -17.65
C ALA A 5 11.64 -12.08 -17.76
N TYR A 6 11.41 -13.06 -16.88
CA TYR A 6 10.11 -13.69 -16.77
C TYR A 6 9.16 -12.60 -16.26
N ASN A 7 8.28 -12.14 -17.14
CA ASN A 7 7.33 -11.08 -16.83
C ASN A 7 6.08 -11.76 -16.25
N ASP A 8 5.93 -11.78 -14.92
CA ASP A 8 4.76 -12.34 -14.21
C ASP A 8 3.45 -11.56 -14.50
N PHE A 9 3.48 -10.51 -15.32
CA PHE A 9 2.33 -9.65 -15.63
C PHE A 9 1.29 -10.27 -16.60
N ILE A 10 1.29 -11.58 -16.82
CA ILE A 10 0.35 -12.24 -17.75
C ILE A 10 -0.64 -13.12 -16.99
N ASN A 11 -1.60 -12.48 -16.30
CA ASN A 11 -2.92 -13.02 -15.96
C ASN A 11 -3.86 -11.82 -15.67
N GLN A 12 -4.68 -11.38 -16.62
CA GLN A 12 -4.97 -9.94 -16.74
C GLN A 12 -6.25 -9.39 -16.06
N GLU A 13 -7.14 -10.20 -15.47
CA GLU A 13 -8.37 -9.65 -14.83
C GLU A 13 -8.85 -10.44 -13.60
N SER A 14 -8.82 -11.79 -13.65
CA SER A 14 -9.01 -12.63 -12.46
C SER A 14 -7.97 -12.35 -11.39
N ASP A 15 -6.74 -12.05 -11.83
CA ASP A 15 -5.61 -11.70 -10.97
C ASP A 15 -5.80 -10.33 -10.31
N ILE A 16 -6.24 -9.29 -11.04
CA ILE A 16 -6.42 -7.96 -10.44
C ILE A 16 -7.51 -7.99 -9.36
N ASN A 17 -8.64 -8.67 -9.59
CA ASN A 17 -9.70 -8.77 -8.59
C ASN A 17 -9.27 -9.61 -7.38
N GLU A 18 -8.50 -10.68 -7.60
CA GLU A 18 -7.88 -11.45 -6.53
C GLU A 18 -6.84 -10.64 -5.75
N LEU A 19 -5.98 -9.91 -6.45
CA LEU A 19 -4.95 -9.05 -5.90
C LEU A 19 -5.58 -7.97 -5.02
N VAL A 20 -6.59 -7.25 -5.52
CA VAL A 20 -7.36 -6.26 -4.75
C VAL A 20 -7.95 -6.89 -3.50
N ARG A 21 -8.61 -8.06 -3.63
CA ARG A 21 -9.19 -8.77 -2.48
C ARG A 21 -8.12 -9.12 -1.45
N ASN A 22 -6.99 -9.67 -1.90
CA ASN A 22 -5.90 -10.12 -1.04
C ASN A 22 -5.23 -8.93 -0.32
N GLN A 23 -4.90 -7.86 -1.05
CA GLN A 23 -4.30 -6.65 -0.48
C GLN A 23 -5.26 -5.97 0.49
N ASN A 24 -6.57 -5.92 0.21
CA ASN A 24 -7.59 -5.38 1.11
C ASN A 24 -7.66 -6.14 2.43
N ILE A 25 -7.83 -7.46 2.36
CA ILE A 25 -7.95 -8.30 3.57
C ILE A 25 -6.69 -8.16 4.43
N ARG A 26 -5.51 -8.18 3.80
CA ARG A 26 -4.24 -8.03 4.52
C ARG A 26 -4.07 -6.63 5.12
N THR A 27 -4.42 -5.57 4.39
CA THR A 27 -4.40 -4.18 4.89
C THR A 27 -5.23 -4.04 6.16
N VAL A 28 -6.49 -4.50 6.12
CA VAL A 28 -7.42 -4.41 7.26
C VAL A 28 -6.89 -5.22 8.45
N LYS A 29 -6.46 -6.47 8.22
CA LYS A 29 -5.91 -7.31 9.28
C LYS A 29 -4.63 -6.70 9.88
N PHE A 30 -3.77 -6.11 9.06
CA PHE A 30 -2.53 -5.47 9.51
C PHE A 30 -2.82 -4.24 10.37
N PHE A 31 -3.69 -3.33 9.93
CA PHE A 31 -4.03 -2.15 10.73
C PHE A 31 -4.70 -2.51 12.06
N ASN A 32 -5.56 -3.53 12.09
CA ASN A 32 -6.13 -4.04 13.33
C ASN A 32 -5.05 -4.64 14.24
N PHE A 33 -4.05 -5.33 13.69
CA PHE A 33 -2.93 -5.87 14.44
C PHE A 33 -2.04 -4.76 15.01
N VAL A 34 -1.54 -3.83 14.20
CA VAL A 34 -0.59 -2.79 14.65
C VAL A 34 -1.21 -1.80 15.64
N SER A 35 -2.50 -1.48 15.50
CA SER A 35 -3.19 -0.56 16.42
C SER A 35 -3.38 -1.11 17.82
N GLN A 36 -3.28 -2.44 17.98
CA GLN A 36 -3.43 -3.17 19.25
C GLN A 36 -2.10 -3.74 19.77
N HIS A 37 -1.07 -3.83 18.92
CA HIS A 37 0.20 -4.43 19.29
C HIS A 37 1.03 -3.48 20.18
N PRO A 38 1.46 -3.89 21.39
CA PRO A 38 2.11 -3.00 22.36
C PRO A 38 3.34 -2.27 21.82
N GLN A 39 4.13 -2.91 20.96
CA GLN A 39 5.35 -2.30 20.38
C GLN A 39 5.10 -1.52 19.09
N LEU A 40 3.95 -1.71 18.43
CA LEU A 40 3.66 -1.06 17.14
C LEU A 40 2.65 0.08 17.25
N LYS A 41 1.94 0.21 18.38
CA LYS A 41 0.93 1.24 18.57
C LYS A 41 1.46 2.64 18.27
N ASP A 42 2.61 2.99 18.82
CA ASP A 42 3.21 4.30 18.58
C ASP A 42 3.64 4.49 17.12
N LEU A 43 4.07 3.42 16.43
CA LEU A 43 4.41 3.48 14.99
C LEU A 43 3.15 3.64 14.15
N TYR A 44 2.04 3.05 14.57
CA TYR A 44 0.72 3.26 13.97
C TYR A 44 0.26 4.71 14.14
N ASP A 45 0.43 5.29 15.33
CA ASP A 45 0.08 6.70 15.57
C ASP A 45 0.98 7.65 14.76
N GLU A 46 2.28 7.34 14.62
CA GLU A 46 3.18 8.10 13.72
C GLU A 46 2.79 7.93 12.25
N PHE A 47 2.41 6.73 11.80
CA PHE A 47 1.87 6.51 10.45
C PHE A 47 0.67 7.42 10.17
N LEU A 48 -0.30 7.46 11.09
CA LEU A 48 -1.48 8.32 10.95
C LEU A 48 -1.07 9.79 10.81
N LYS A 49 -0.19 10.26 11.70
CA LYS A 49 0.30 11.64 11.69
C LYS A 49 1.05 11.98 10.39
N VAL A 50 1.90 11.08 9.93
CA VAL A 50 2.71 11.21 8.71
C VAL A 50 1.83 11.35 7.47
N TYR A 51 0.71 10.64 7.41
CA TYR A 51 -0.29 10.75 6.35
C TYR A 51 -1.39 11.80 6.61
N GLY A 52 -1.38 12.48 7.76
CA GLY A 52 -2.42 13.46 8.15
C GLY A 52 -3.80 12.85 8.41
N LEU A 53 -3.85 11.60 8.88
CA LEU A 53 -5.10 10.82 9.00
C LEU A 53 -5.56 10.71 10.46
N THR A 54 -6.86 10.72 10.66
CA THR A 54 -7.48 10.35 11.94
C THR A 54 -7.79 8.85 12.02
N SER A 55 -7.80 8.16 10.87
CA SER A 55 -8.04 6.72 10.78
C SER A 55 -7.35 6.13 9.56
N TRP A 56 -6.83 4.90 9.69
CA TRP A 56 -6.28 4.15 8.56
C TRP A 56 -7.34 3.87 7.47
N LYS A 57 -8.63 3.95 7.82
CA LYS A 57 -9.71 3.78 6.85
C LYS A 57 -9.66 4.81 5.73
N TYR A 58 -9.19 6.03 6.00
CA TYR A 58 -9.01 7.07 4.97
C TYR A 58 -7.93 6.69 3.96
N TYR A 59 -6.86 6.02 4.40
CA TYR A 59 -5.84 5.44 3.52
C TYR A 59 -6.46 4.43 2.57
N LEU A 60 -7.11 3.40 3.11
CA LEU A 60 -7.70 2.35 2.29
C LEU A 60 -8.80 2.87 1.35
N ARG A 61 -9.65 3.78 1.87
CA ARG A 61 -10.73 4.42 1.09
C ARG A 61 -10.19 5.22 -0.08
N THR A 62 -9.10 5.96 0.10
CA THR A 62 -8.47 6.74 -0.99
C THR A 62 -8.03 5.82 -2.11
N TYR A 63 -7.31 4.74 -1.81
CA TYR A 63 -6.89 3.77 -2.82
C TYR A 63 -8.06 3.09 -3.54
N TRP A 64 -9.15 2.77 -2.84
CA TRP A 64 -10.37 2.23 -3.47
C TRP A 64 -11.03 3.22 -4.43
N SER A 65 -11.16 4.47 -4.01
CA SER A 65 -11.74 5.52 -4.84
C SER A 65 -10.93 5.74 -6.10
N ILE A 66 -9.59 5.75 -5.99
CA ILE A 66 -8.71 5.87 -7.17
C ILE A 66 -8.82 4.64 -8.06
N LEU A 67 -8.85 3.43 -7.50
CA LEU A 67 -9.02 2.21 -8.27
C LEU A 67 -10.33 2.22 -9.07
N ALA A 68 -11.43 2.68 -8.48
CA ALA A 68 -12.70 2.85 -9.19
C ALA A 68 -12.56 3.85 -10.34
N LEU A 69 -11.94 5.01 -10.09
CA LEU A 69 -11.72 6.04 -11.10
C LEU A 69 -10.80 5.58 -12.24
N ALA A 70 -9.72 4.88 -11.93
CA ALA A 70 -8.73 4.41 -12.89
C ALA A 70 -9.26 3.27 -13.79
N ARG A 71 -10.30 2.53 -13.33
CA ARG A 71 -11.01 1.55 -14.16
C ARG A 71 -11.97 2.20 -15.16
N ASP A 72 -12.56 3.35 -14.80
CA ASP A 72 -13.62 4.00 -15.58
C ASP A 72 -13.16 5.21 -16.41
N LYS A 73 -11.97 5.78 -16.13
CA LYS A 73 -11.44 7.00 -16.77
C LYS A 73 -9.97 6.85 -17.17
N THR A 74 -9.49 7.83 -17.94
CA THR A 74 -8.06 8.06 -18.15
C THR A 74 -7.35 8.14 -16.80
N GLY A 75 -6.15 7.58 -16.68
CA GLY A 75 -5.38 7.48 -15.42
C GLY A 75 -4.95 8.82 -14.80
N VAL A 76 -5.54 9.94 -15.20
CA VAL A 76 -5.31 11.29 -14.67
C VAL A 76 -6.41 11.65 -13.68
N ILE A 77 -6.00 12.02 -12.47
CA ILE A 77 -6.85 12.43 -11.35
C ILE A 77 -6.62 13.91 -11.13
N ASN A 78 -7.66 14.72 -11.29
CA ASN A 78 -7.60 16.16 -11.02
C ASN A 78 -8.53 16.48 -9.84
N PHE A 79 -7.95 16.77 -8.66
CA PHE A 79 -8.67 16.97 -7.41
C PHE A 79 -9.54 18.24 -7.38
N GLU A 80 -9.22 19.27 -8.17
CA GLU A 80 -10.08 20.46 -8.29
C GLU A 80 -11.33 20.20 -9.14
N ARG A 81 -11.20 19.35 -10.16
CA ARG A 81 -12.31 18.99 -11.06
C ARG A 81 -13.16 17.85 -10.51
N LEU A 82 -12.62 17.09 -9.56
CA LEU A 82 -13.32 15.99 -8.91
C LEU A 82 -14.30 16.56 -7.89
N ARG A 83 -15.60 16.36 -8.13
CA ARG A 83 -16.63 16.68 -7.15
C ARG A 83 -16.73 15.52 -6.16
N ASP A 84 -15.83 15.49 -5.18
CA ASP A 84 -15.82 14.50 -4.11
C ASP A 84 -16.65 14.98 -2.91
N GLU A 85 -17.97 14.99 -3.07
CA GLU A 85 -18.92 15.48 -2.04
C GLU A 85 -18.85 14.65 -0.74
N GLU A 86 -18.44 13.39 -0.85
CA GLU A 86 -18.34 12.42 0.26
C GLU A 86 -16.92 12.36 0.86
N GLU A 87 -16.02 13.23 0.41
CA GLU A 87 -14.61 13.34 0.81
C GLU A 87 -13.86 11.99 0.76
N LEU A 88 -14.21 11.10 -0.18
CA LEU A 88 -13.70 9.73 -0.27
C LEU A 88 -12.20 9.66 -0.56
N LEU A 89 -11.64 10.67 -1.23
CA LEU A 89 -10.25 10.77 -1.63
C LEU A 89 -9.50 11.79 -0.76
N SER A 90 -8.28 11.45 -0.39
CA SER A 90 -7.36 12.41 0.21
C SER A 90 -6.23 12.74 -0.76
N GLU A 91 -6.20 13.98 -1.24
CA GLU A 91 -5.09 14.46 -2.08
C GLU A 91 -3.76 14.32 -1.36
N GLN A 92 -3.73 14.56 -0.05
CA GLN A 92 -2.52 14.43 0.76
C GLN A 92 -1.89 13.03 0.67
N ILE A 93 -2.71 11.97 0.59
CA ILE A 93 -2.22 10.60 0.43
C ILE A 93 -1.62 10.42 -0.97
N VAL A 94 -2.32 10.89 -2.00
CA VAL A 94 -1.86 10.79 -3.39
C VAL A 94 -0.57 11.57 -3.58
N ASP A 95 -0.50 12.81 -3.11
CA ASP A 95 0.68 13.67 -3.18
C ASP A 95 1.88 13.05 -2.46
N ARG A 96 1.66 12.48 -1.27
CA ARG A 96 2.72 11.82 -0.50
C ARG A 96 3.29 10.60 -1.23
N ASP A 97 2.43 9.86 -1.91
CA ASP A 97 2.81 8.66 -2.66
C ASP A 97 3.06 8.97 -4.16
N SER A 98 3.38 10.24 -4.48
CA SER A 98 3.71 10.71 -5.82
C SER A 98 5.20 10.97 -6.05
N ILE A 99 5.61 10.79 -7.30
CA ILE A 99 6.86 11.28 -7.89
C ILE A 99 6.56 12.59 -8.62
N ASP A 100 7.45 13.58 -8.51
CA ASP A 100 7.29 14.79 -9.33
C ASP A 100 7.58 14.48 -10.80
N ILE A 101 6.79 15.01 -11.75
CA ILE A 101 7.00 14.75 -13.19
C ILE A 101 8.40 15.15 -13.70
N HIS A 102 9.09 16.06 -13.01
CA HIS A 102 10.44 16.50 -13.33
C HIS A 102 11.53 15.77 -12.54
N GLU A 103 11.16 14.85 -11.64
CA GLU A 103 12.09 14.02 -10.88
C GLU A 103 12.79 13.01 -11.82
N VAL A 104 14.12 13.05 -11.83
CA VAL A 104 14.94 12.07 -12.55
C VAL A 104 15.32 10.95 -11.59
N ILE A 105 14.75 9.77 -11.79
CA ILE A 105 15.03 8.59 -10.97
C ILE A 105 16.16 7.78 -11.62
N PRO A 106 17.32 7.61 -10.95
CA PRO A 106 18.39 6.75 -11.43
C PRO A 106 17.91 5.32 -11.65
N LEU A 107 18.44 4.65 -12.67
CA LEU A 107 18.06 3.26 -12.96
C LEU A 107 18.37 2.31 -11.79
N GLU A 108 19.47 2.56 -11.08
CA GLU A 108 19.87 1.80 -9.89
C GLU A 108 18.87 1.87 -8.73
N ASP A 109 18.18 3.00 -8.57
CA ASP A 109 17.14 3.21 -7.54
C ASP A 109 15.76 2.69 -7.99
N ASN A 110 15.62 2.31 -9.26
CA ASN A 110 14.38 1.81 -9.84
C ASN A 110 14.54 0.44 -10.51
N VAL A 111 15.54 -0.34 -10.08
CA VAL A 111 15.64 -1.75 -10.45
C VAL A 111 14.36 -2.45 -10.03
N ASP A 112 13.78 -3.23 -10.96
CA ASP A 112 12.47 -3.88 -10.75
C ASP A 112 11.36 -2.87 -10.37
N TYR A 113 11.43 -1.65 -10.89
CA TYR A 113 10.43 -0.61 -10.66
C TYR A 113 10.21 -0.28 -9.18
N GLN A 114 11.22 -0.43 -8.33
CA GLN A 114 11.07 -0.23 -6.88
C GLN A 114 10.49 1.15 -6.54
N THR A 115 11.08 2.23 -7.07
CA THR A 115 10.60 3.60 -6.81
C THR A 115 9.16 3.78 -7.30
N PHE A 116 8.80 3.22 -8.46
CA PHE A 116 7.44 3.31 -8.98
C PHE A 116 6.42 2.47 -8.18
N ARG A 117 6.84 1.37 -7.55
CA ARG A 117 5.99 0.60 -6.63
C ARG A 117 5.81 1.31 -5.28
N GLU A 118 6.85 2.00 -4.80
CA GLU A 118 6.79 2.78 -3.57
C GLU A 118 5.96 4.05 -3.73
N LYS A 119 6.01 4.69 -4.91
CA LYS A 119 5.26 5.89 -5.26
C LYS A 119 4.50 5.68 -6.57
N PRO A 120 3.30 5.09 -6.53
CA PRO A 120 2.56 4.67 -7.72
C PRO A 120 1.89 5.81 -8.50
N PHE A 121 2.09 7.05 -8.07
CA PHE A 121 1.52 8.24 -8.71
C PHE A 121 2.61 9.18 -9.24
N ILE A 122 2.27 9.95 -10.28
CA ILE A 122 3.09 11.07 -10.76
C ILE A 122 2.30 12.36 -10.58
N LYS A 123 2.87 13.35 -9.90
CA LYS A 123 2.32 14.70 -9.84
C LYS A 123 2.71 15.46 -11.10
N ILE A 124 1.74 15.77 -11.95
CA ILE A 124 1.98 16.40 -13.27
C ILE A 124 1.66 17.89 -13.28
N ALA A 125 0.79 18.34 -12.37
CA ALA A 125 0.48 19.75 -12.12
C ALA A 125 -0.06 19.89 -10.69
N PRO A 126 -0.27 21.12 -10.16
CA PRO A 126 -1.03 21.33 -8.93
C PRO A 126 -2.37 20.61 -9.01
N HIS A 127 -2.69 19.80 -7.99
CA HIS A 127 -3.93 19.02 -7.90
C HIS A 127 -4.15 17.98 -8.99
N GLU A 128 -3.15 17.71 -9.85
CA GLU A 128 -3.28 16.79 -10.97
C GLU A 128 -2.21 15.69 -10.95
N TYR A 129 -2.67 14.44 -10.88
CA TYR A 129 -1.85 13.26 -10.65
C TYR A 129 -2.16 12.18 -11.68
N VAL A 130 -1.19 11.33 -11.98
CA VAL A 130 -1.33 10.22 -12.91
C VAL A 130 -1.00 8.91 -12.21
N VAL A 131 -1.84 7.88 -12.39
CA VAL A 131 -1.52 6.52 -11.95
C VAL A 131 -0.51 5.92 -12.93
N ILE A 132 0.66 5.51 -12.41
CA ILE A 132 1.73 4.89 -13.23
C ILE A 132 1.25 3.54 -13.77
N ASP A 133 0.81 2.69 -12.85
CA ASP A 133 0.26 1.37 -13.11
C ASP A 133 -0.71 1.00 -11.98
N VAL A 134 -1.86 0.43 -12.34
CA VAL A 134 -2.90 0.06 -11.36
C VAL A 134 -2.41 -1.04 -10.42
N SER A 135 -1.58 -1.97 -10.88
CA SER A 135 -1.02 -3.04 -10.05
C SER A 135 -0.05 -2.48 -9.02
N PHE A 136 0.81 -1.53 -9.38
CA PHE A 136 1.70 -0.85 -8.42
C PHE A 136 0.91 -0.15 -7.32
N MET A 137 -0.16 0.54 -7.69
CA MET A 137 -1.07 1.14 -6.72
C MET A 137 -1.70 0.09 -5.80
N ILE A 138 -2.15 -1.05 -6.34
CA ILE A 138 -2.76 -2.10 -5.53
C ILE A 138 -1.74 -2.75 -4.58
N TYR A 139 -0.52 -3.03 -5.03
CA TYR A 139 0.56 -3.54 -4.19
C TYR A 139 0.95 -2.55 -3.09
N ARG A 140 0.94 -1.24 -3.38
CA ARG A 140 1.20 -0.20 -2.39
C ARG A 140 0.24 -0.24 -1.21
N MET A 141 -1.00 -0.73 -1.40
CA MET A 141 -2.03 -0.76 -0.35
C MET A 141 -1.61 -1.57 0.90
N PHE A 142 -1.02 -2.76 0.73
CA PHE A 142 -0.52 -3.55 1.86
C PHE A 142 0.99 -3.84 1.81
N ASP A 143 1.55 -4.25 0.67
CA ASP A 143 2.98 -4.57 0.62
C ASP A 143 3.85 -3.32 0.89
N GLY A 144 3.36 -2.14 0.50
CA GLY A 144 3.95 -0.85 0.88
C GLY A 144 4.00 -0.60 2.40
N LEU A 145 3.03 -1.12 3.16
CA LEU A 145 2.97 -0.92 4.61
C LEU A 145 4.12 -1.62 5.34
N TYR A 146 4.62 -2.74 4.81
CA TYR A 146 5.82 -3.37 5.38
C TYR A 146 6.99 -2.38 5.36
N PHE A 147 7.27 -1.76 4.21
CA PHE A 147 8.40 -0.83 4.07
C PHE A 147 8.19 0.42 4.94
N ILE A 148 7.00 1.00 4.92
CA ILE A 148 6.67 2.17 5.74
C ILE A 148 6.90 1.88 7.23
N PHE A 149 6.34 0.79 7.75
CA PHE A 149 6.48 0.46 9.17
C PHE A 149 7.90 -0.01 9.54
N ASN A 150 8.61 -0.65 8.61
CA ASN A 150 10.02 -1.01 8.81
C ASN A 150 10.91 0.23 8.94
N ASP A 151 10.67 1.26 8.13
CA ASP A 151 11.42 2.51 8.21
C ASP A 151 11.09 3.28 9.49
N LEU A 152 9.80 3.36 9.85
CA LEU A 152 9.39 3.93 11.14
C LEU A 152 10.02 3.17 12.31
N TRP A 153 10.09 1.84 12.23
CA TRP A 153 10.72 1.00 13.24
C TRP A 153 12.22 1.29 13.36
N LYS A 154 12.96 1.31 12.24
CA LYS A 154 14.40 1.61 12.24
C LYS A 154 14.71 2.99 12.82
N CYS A 155 13.86 3.98 12.54
CA CYS A 155 13.98 5.32 13.13
C CYS A 155 13.78 5.29 14.65
N LYS A 156 12.85 4.48 15.16
CA LYS A 156 12.52 4.42 16.59
C LYS A 156 13.43 3.51 17.40
N TYR A 157 13.86 2.39 16.81
CA TYR A 157 14.64 1.34 17.45
C TYR A 157 15.92 1.05 16.65
N PRO A 158 16.87 2.01 16.58
CA PRO A 158 18.08 1.88 15.76
C PRO A 158 18.95 0.69 16.19
N ASP A 159 18.91 0.31 17.46
CA ASP A 159 19.66 -0.85 18.00
C ASP A 159 18.99 -2.21 17.73
N ASN A 160 17.77 -2.22 17.18
CA ASN A 160 17.00 -3.43 16.90
C ASN A 160 16.40 -3.41 15.49
N MET A 161 17.22 -3.26 14.46
CA MET A 161 16.74 -3.11 13.08
C MET A 161 15.92 -4.30 12.55
N GLN A 162 16.05 -5.50 13.15
CA GLN A 162 15.34 -6.71 12.72
C GLN A 162 14.03 -6.96 13.47
N GLY A 163 13.77 -6.22 14.55
CA GLY A 163 12.61 -6.47 15.42
C GLY A 163 11.27 -6.41 14.68
N PHE A 164 11.09 -5.42 13.79
CA PHE A 164 9.88 -5.34 12.99
C PHE A 164 9.70 -6.53 12.05
N ASN A 165 10.78 -7.03 11.45
CA ASN A 165 10.70 -8.18 10.56
C ASN A 165 10.19 -9.42 11.30
N THR A 166 10.65 -9.66 12.53
CA THR A 166 10.15 -10.75 13.37
C THR A 166 8.67 -10.56 13.72
N ILE A 167 8.25 -9.35 14.11
CA ILE A 167 6.84 -9.07 14.42
C ILE A 167 5.97 -9.29 13.17
N PHE A 168 6.40 -8.81 12.00
CA PHE A 168 5.65 -8.92 10.76
C PHE A 168 5.53 -10.37 10.25
N THR A 169 6.63 -11.12 10.26
CA THR A 169 6.66 -12.50 9.74
C THR A 169 6.05 -13.48 10.74
N THR A 170 6.52 -13.49 12.00
CA THR A 170 6.09 -14.47 12.98
C THR A 170 4.76 -14.10 13.65
N GLU A 171 4.63 -12.87 14.15
CA GLU A 171 3.45 -12.52 14.97
C GLU A 171 2.23 -12.18 14.12
N PHE A 172 2.44 -11.35 13.10
CA PHE A 172 1.38 -11.01 12.18
C PHE A 172 1.10 -12.15 11.20
N SER A 173 2.07 -12.56 10.38
CA SER A 173 1.77 -13.49 9.28
C SER A 173 1.47 -14.92 9.76
N GLU A 174 2.30 -15.50 10.63
CA GLU A 174 2.08 -16.86 11.10
C GLU A 174 1.02 -16.93 12.21
N LYS A 175 1.26 -16.28 13.35
CA LYS A 175 0.39 -16.43 14.53
C LYS A 175 -0.97 -15.78 14.38
N THR A 176 -1.11 -14.76 13.53
CA THR A 176 -2.40 -14.09 13.30
C THR A 176 -3.04 -14.54 11.99
N ILE A 177 -2.41 -14.33 10.84
CA ILE A 177 -3.05 -14.60 9.54
C ILE A 177 -3.23 -16.11 9.30
N LEU A 178 -2.16 -16.89 9.37
CA LEU A 178 -2.20 -18.33 9.09
C LEU A 178 -3.08 -19.08 10.09
N VAL A 179 -2.93 -18.82 11.40
CA VAL A 179 -3.75 -19.46 12.43
C VAL A 179 -5.24 -19.15 12.25
N ASN A 180 -5.62 -17.92 11.93
CA ASN A 180 -7.02 -17.58 11.70
C ASN A 180 -7.57 -18.28 10.45
N CYS A 181 -6.78 -18.35 9.37
CA CYS A 181 -7.14 -19.10 8.17
C CYS A 181 -7.39 -20.58 8.47
N LEU A 182 -6.48 -21.22 9.21
CA LEU A 182 -6.63 -22.63 9.60
C LEU A 182 -7.89 -22.86 10.45
N LYS A 183 -8.19 -21.96 11.40
CA LYS A 183 -9.41 -22.05 12.22
C LYS A 183 -10.69 -21.94 11.38
N GLU A 184 -10.72 -21.03 10.42
CA GLU A 184 -11.85 -20.88 9.49
C GLU A 184 -12.07 -22.18 8.70
N VAL A 185 -11.01 -22.77 8.14
CA VAL A 185 -11.10 -24.04 7.41
C VAL A 185 -11.58 -25.18 8.31
N THR A 186 -11.03 -25.33 9.52
CA THR A 186 -11.44 -26.41 10.43
C THR A 186 -12.88 -26.28 10.90
N ASN A 187 -13.38 -25.05 11.07
CA ASN A 187 -14.76 -24.79 11.49
C ASN A 187 -15.79 -24.95 10.36
N THR A 188 -15.35 -24.94 9.10
CA THR A 188 -16.24 -25.13 7.93
C THR A 188 -16.49 -26.62 7.62
N HIS A 189 -15.77 -27.52 8.29
CA HIS A 189 -15.87 -28.97 8.15
C HIS A 189 -16.41 -29.68 9.42
N GLY A 190 -17.02 -28.92 10.34
CA GLY A 190 -17.66 -29.42 11.57
C GLY A 190 -19.17 -29.32 11.55
#